data_AF-A0AAV6Z8R8-F1
#
_entry.id   AF-A0AAV6Z8R8-F1
#
_cell.length_a   1.000
_cell.length_b   1.000
_cell.length_c   1.000
_cell.angle_alpha   90.00
_cell.angle_beta   90.00
_cell.angle_gamma   90.00
#
_symmetry.space_group_name_H-M   'P 1'
#
loop_
_entity.id
_entity.type
_entity.pdbx_description
1 polymer ?
#
loop_
_entity_poly.entity_id
_entity_poly.type
_entity_poly.pdbx_seq_one_letter_code
_entity_poly.pdbx_strand_id
1 'polypeptide(L)'
;ETCERYKAELAQYNPELFITDDFRVDIVVRNYGMKDKNPVRELWFYRKTDPNNASRIPEDQVARILPNVFQESFIRVYCTRMDQEEAARECFEQWYKNLN
;
A
#
# COMPACT_ATOMS: atom_id res chain seq x y z
N GLU A 1 -8.34 12.63 6.83
CA GLU A 1 -9.68 12.03 7.02
C GLU A 1 -9.58 10.53 7.30
N THR A 2 -9.08 9.71 6.36
CA THR A 2 -8.95 8.25 6.56
C THR A 2 -8.03 7.86 7.72
N CYS A 3 -6.85 8.48 7.87
CA CYS A 3 -5.94 8.15 8.98
C CYS A 3 -6.54 8.50 10.34
N GLU A 4 -7.19 9.66 10.48
CA GLU A 4 -7.86 10.05 11.74
C GLU A 4 -9.03 9.12 12.07
N ARG A 5 -9.79 8.71 11.05
CA ARG A 5 -10.83 7.68 11.22
C ARG A 5 -10.23 6.38 11.75
N TYR A 6 -9.15 5.89 11.16
CA TYR A 6 -8.49 4.65 11.60
C TYR A 6 -7.90 4.76 13.00
N LYS A 7 -7.31 5.90 13.36
CA LYS A 7 -6.88 6.16 14.76
C LYS A 7 -8.05 6.04 15.73
N ALA A 8 -9.19 6.66 15.40
CA ALA A 8 -10.39 6.63 16.25
C ALA A 8 -10.96 5.21 16.36
N GLU A 9 -11.06 4.48 15.25
CA GLU A 9 -11.52 3.09 15.23
C GLU A 9 -10.62 2.18 16.06
N LEU A 10 -9.29 2.31 15.96
CA LEU A 10 -8.33 1.52 16.76
C LEU A 10 -8.52 1.73 18.26
N ALA A 11 -8.65 2.99 18.72
CA ALA A 11 -8.85 3.30 20.13
C ALA A 11 -10.18 2.74 20.69
N GLN A 12 -11.21 2.58 19.86
CA GLN A 12 -12.51 2.04 20.29
C GLN A 12 -12.47 0.56 20.69
N TYR A 13 -11.45 -0.20 20.26
CA TYR A 13 -11.32 -1.61 20.66
C TYR A 13 -10.84 -1.76 22.12
N ASN A 14 -10.25 -0.73 22.71
CA ASN A 14 -9.92 -0.69 24.13
C ASN A 14 -9.88 0.76 24.66
N PRO A 15 -11.05 1.39 24.84
CA PRO A 15 -11.16 2.82 25.15
C PRO A 15 -10.79 3.17 26.60
N GLU A 16 -10.67 2.17 27.49
CA GLU A 16 -10.18 2.38 28.85
C GLU A 16 -8.65 2.56 28.88
N LEU A 17 -7.95 1.95 27.93
CA LEU A 17 -6.49 1.95 27.88
C LEU A 17 -5.92 2.96 26.88
N PHE A 18 -6.61 3.17 25.75
CA PHE A 18 -6.12 3.99 24.66
C PHE A 18 -7.07 5.15 24.34
N ILE A 19 -6.47 6.31 24.06
CA ILE A 19 -7.14 7.42 23.38
C ILE A 19 -6.70 7.49 21.92
N THR A 20 -7.43 8.23 21.09
CA THR A 20 -7.15 8.36 19.65
C THR A 20 -5.71 8.81 19.34
N ASP A 21 -5.12 9.66 20.19
CA ASP A 21 -3.76 10.18 19.99
C ASP A 21 -2.64 9.21 20.42
N ASP A 22 -2.98 8.08 21.05
CA ASP A 22 -2.02 7.01 21.32
C ASP A 22 -1.65 6.23 20.05
N PHE A 23 -2.45 6.36 18.99
CA PHE A 23 -2.20 5.72 17.71
C PHE A 23 -1.76 6.74 16.66
N ARG A 24 -0.78 6.35 15.84
CA ARG A 24 -0.45 7.05 14.59
C ARG A 24 -0.68 6.10 13.43
N VAL A 25 -1.35 6.58 12.39
CA VAL A 25 -1.65 5.80 11.19
C VAL A 25 -1.09 6.50 9.95
N ASP A 26 -0.19 5.81 9.24
CA ASP A 26 0.41 6.29 8.01
C ASP A 26 -0.06 5.39 6.84
N ILE A 27 -0.66 5.98 5.81
CA ILE A 27 -0.99 5.28 4.56
C ILE A 27 0.12 5.56 3.55
N VAL A 28 0.89 4.53 3.21
CA VAL A 28 2.02 4.62 2.29
C VAL A 28 1.64 3.98 0.96
N VAL A 29 1.58 4.80 -0.08
CA VAL A 29 1.34 4.32 -1.45
C VAL A 29 2.68 4.02 -2.13
N ARG A 30 2.80 2.81 -2.67
CA ARG A 30 3.94 2.39 -3.51
C ARG A 30 3.45 2.14 -4.91
N ASN A 31 4.13 2.73 -5.90
CA ASN A 31 3.84 2.46 -7.30
C ASN A 31 5.09 2.55 -8.16
N TYR A 32 4.96 2.16 -9.43
CA TYR A 32 6.05 2.17 -10.42
C TYR A 32 6.23 3.55 -11.08
N GLY A 33 5.97 4.64 -10.34
CA GLY A 33 6.09 6.02 -10.82
C GLY A 33 4.91 6.50 -11.68
N MET A 34 3.95 5.63 -11.98
CA MET A 34 2.78 5.93 -12.82
C MET A 34 1.44 5.52 -12.19
N LYS A 35 1.33 5.62 -10.86
CA LYS A 35 0.17 5.12 -10.11
C LYS A 35 -0.09 3.66 -10.46
N ASP A 36 -1.33 3.28 -10.71
CA ASP A 36 -1.77 1.93 -11.06
C ASP A 36 -1.44 1.50 -12.49
N LYS A 37 -0.78 2.36 -13.30
CA LYS A 37 -0.45 2.05 -14.69
C LYS A 37 0.90 1.35 -14.82
N ASN A 38 0.97 0.40 -15.75
CA ASN A 38 2.22 -0.22 -16.17
C ASN A 38 3.08 0.78 -16.97
N PRO A 39 4.22 1.26 -16.44
CA PRO A 39 5.05 2.24 -17.15
C PRO A 39 5.68 1.66 -18.43
N VAL A 40 5.87 0.34 -18.52
CA VAL A 40 6.42 -0.32 -19.72
C VAL A 40 5.51 -0.11 -20.94
N ARG A 41 4.20 0.07 -20.72
CA ARG A 41 3.25 0.34 -21.80
C ARG A 41 3.51 1.68 -22.48
N GLU A 42 4.14 2.63 -21.82
CA GLU A 42 4.49 3.93 -22.41
C GLU A 42 5.89 3.97 -23.02
N LEU A 43 6.63 2.86 -22.94
CA LEU A 43 7.93 2.74 -23.57
C LEU A 43 7.81 2.33 -25.04
N TRP A 44 8.70 2.89 -25.85
CA TRP A 44 8.93 2.50 -27.22
C TRP A 44 10.28 1.78 -27.32
N PHE A 45 10.28 0.66 -28.02
CA PHE A 45 11.45 -0.18 -28.23
C PHE A 45 11.77 -0.27 -29.73
N TYR A 46 13.04 -0.50 -30.04
CA TYR A 46 13.49 -0.79 -31.41
C TYR A 46 14.22 -2.14 -31.42
N ARG A 47 14.32 -2.75 -32.60
CA ARG A 47 15.11 -3.98 -32.79
C ARG A 47 16.50 -3.61 -33.29
N LYS A 48 17.54 -4.34 -32.86
CA LYS A 48 18.92 -4.12 -33.36
C LYS A 48 19.00 -4.16 -34.89
N THR A 49 18.18 -4.99 -35.53
CA THR A 49 18.12 -5.14 -37.00
C THR A 49 17.31 -4.04 -37.69
N ASP A 50 16.52 -3.25 -36.95
CA ASP A 50 15.65 -2.20 -37.48
C ASP A 50 15.59 -1.02 -36.47
N PRO A 51 16.68 -0.22 -36.36
CA PRO A 51 16.83 0.77 -35.31
C PRO A 51 16.00 2.05 -35.50
N ASN A 52 15.53 2.32 -36.71
CA ASN A 52 14.75 3.53 -37.02
C ASN A 52 13.24 3.33 -36.86
N ASN A 53 12.81 2.12 -36.50
CA ASN A 53 11.41 1.78 -36.36
C ASN A 53 11.09 1.45 -34.90
N ALA A 54 10.27 2.31 -34.30
CA ALA A 54 9.83 2.16 -32.92
C ALA A 54 8.55 1.33 -32.86
N SER A 55 8.46 0.44 -31.88
CA SER A 55 7.28 -0.38 -31.61
C SER A 55 7.07 -0.57 -30.11
N ARG A 56 5.83 -0.87 -29.71
CA ARG A 56 5.53 -1.30 -28.34
C ARG A 56 5.65 -2.82 -28.24
N ILE A 57 6.03 -3.33 -27.06
CA ILE A 57 6.04 -4.77 -26.79
C ILE A 57 4.61 -5.20 -26.39
N PRO A 58 4.01 -6.19 -27.07
CA PRO A 58 2.72 -6.74 -26.69
C PRO A 58 2.72 -7.36 -25.29
N GLU A 59 1.62 -7.23 -24.55
CA GLU A 59 1.51 -7.67 -23.15
C GLU A 59 1.62 -9.20 -22.99
N ASP A 60 1.19 -9.97 -24.00
CA ASP A 60 1.32 -11.42 -24.07
C ASP A 60 2.77 -11.89 -24.28
N GLN A 61 3.65 -11.01 -24.74
CA GLN A 61 5.09 -11.26 -24.87
C GLN A 61 5.88 -10.85 -23.63
N VAL A 62 5.23 -10.19 -22.67
CA VAL A 62 5.83 -9.83 -21.40
C VAL A 62 5.79 -11.06 -20.49
N ALA A 63 6.94 -11.40 -19.89
CA ALA A 63 7.07 -12.61 -19.07
C ALA A 63 6.01 -12.64 -17.96
N ARG A 64 5.32 -13.79 -17.81
CA ARG A 64 4.23 -13.99 -16.82
C ARG A 64 4.65 -13.82 -15.35
N ILE A 65 5.95 -13.69 -15.09
CA ILE A 65 6.54 -13.50 -13.75
C ILE A 65 6.54 -12.01 -13.36
N LEU A 66 6.29 -11.09 -14.30
CA LEU A 66 6.27 -9.66 -14.01
C LEU A 66 5.04 -9.25 -13.19
N PRO A 67 5.13 -8.19 -12.38
CA PRO A 67 4.00 -7.68 -11.61
C PRO A 67 2.82 -7.29 -12.51
N ASN A 68 1.61 -7.69 -12.10
CA ASN A 68 0.36 -7.26 -12.73
C ASN A 68 -0.32 -6.11 -11.96
N VAL A 69 0.19 -5.79 -10.76
CA VAL A 69 -0.25 -4.67 -9.92
C VAL A 69 0.87 -3.65 -9.88
N PHE A 70 0.56 -2.41 -10.25
CA PHE A 70 1.55 -1.33 -10.33
C PHE A 70 1.39 -0.29 -9.23
N GLN A 71 0.35 -0.39 -8.41
CA GLN A 71 0.16 0.42 -7.22
C GLN A 71 -0.41 -0.42 -6.07
N GLU A 72 0.21 -0.30 -4.91
CA GLU A 72 -0.20 -0.91 -3.66
C GLU A 72 -0.21 0.15 -2.56
N SER A 73 -1.06 -0.04 -1.55
CA SER A 73 -1.11 0.82 -0.37
C SER A 73 -0.85 -0.01 0.87
N PHE A 74 0.01 0.51 1.74
CA PHE A 74 0.33 -0.08 3.03
C PHE A 74 -0.24 0.82 4.12
N ILE A 75 -1.05 0.26 5.00
CA ILE A 75 -1.46 0.94 6.23
C ILE A 75 -0.47 0.55 7.32
N ARG A 76 0.23 1.54 7.88
CA ARG A 76 1.15 1.36 9.00
C ARG A 76 0.55 1.97 10.24
N VAL A 77 0.42 1.17 11.29
CA VAL A 77 -0.11 1.59 12.58
C VAL A 77 1.03 1.58 13.58
N TYR A 78 1.15 2.66 14.35
CA TYR A 78 2.12 2.83 15.41
C TYR A 78 1.38 3.15 16.71
N CYS A 79 1.81 2.56 17.81
CA CYS A 79 1.37 2.93 19.15
C CYS A 79 2.47 3.79 19.79
N THR A 80 2.12 4.94 20.38
CA THR A 80 3.07 5.80 21.10
C THR A 80 3.32 5.31 22.52
N ARG A 81 2.41 4.49 23.06
CA ARG A 81 2.52 3.87 24.39
C ARG A 81 3.34 2.59 24.36
N MET A 82 4.63 2.73 24.60
CA MET A 82 5.61 1.64 24.56
C MET A 82 5.35 0.54 25.61
N ASP A 83 4.66 0.87 26.71
CA ASP A 83 4.31 -0.06 27.79
C ASP A 83 3.11 -0.95 27.46
N GLN A 84 2.38 -0.68 26.38
CA GLN A 84 1.11 -1.32 26.04
C GLN A 84 1.14 -2.00 24.65
N GLU A 85 2.31 -2.48 24.22
CA GLU A 85 2.50 -3.06 22.88
C GLU A 85 1.53 -4.23 22.60
N GLU A 86 1.43 -5.20 23.51
CA GLU A 86 0.52 -6.35 23.37
C GLU A 86 -0.94 -5.93 23.19
N ALA A 87 -1.44 -5.03 24.05
CA ALA A 87 -2.82 -4.56 23.98
C ALA A 87 -3.08 -3.74 22.70
N ALA A 88 -2.10 -2.95 22.25
CA ALA A 88 -2.19 -2.22 21.00
C ALA A 88 -2.22 -3.16 19.78
N ARG A 89 -1.43 -4.24 19.82
CA ARG A 89 -1.43 -5.29 18.79
C ARG A 89 -2.78 -6.02 18.73
N GLU A 90 -3.37 -6.34 19.87
CA GLU A 90 -4.71 -6.93 19.92
C GLU A 90 -5.78 -6.00 19.32
N CYS A 91 -5.74 -4.71 19.66
CA CYS A 91 -6.64 -3.71 19.05
C CYS A 91 -6.46 -3.67 17.53
N PHE A 92 -5.22 -3.67 17.04
CA PHE A 92 -4.92 -3.72 15.61
C PHE A 92 -5.44 -4.98 14.93
N GLU A 93 -5.24 -6.17 15.52
CA GLU A 93 -5.71 -7.43 14.94
C GLU A 93 -7.24 -7.50 14.86
N GLN A 94 -7.95 -6.97 15.87
CA GLN A 94 -9.41 -6.88 15.86
C GLN A 94 -9.90 -5.87 14.82
N TRP A 95 -9.30 -4.68 14.79
CA TRP A 95 -9.59 -3.67 13.79
C TRP A 95 -9.37 -4.20 12.36
N TYR A 96 -8.24 -4.87 12.11
CA TYR A 96 -7.92 -5.45 10.81
C TYR A 96 -8.92 -6.52 10.35
N LYS A 97 -9.41 -7.37 11.27
CA LYS A 97 -10.45 -8.37 10.96
C LYS A 97 -11.78 -7.73 10.55
N ASN A 98 -12.06 -6.53 11.03
CA ASN A 98 -13.29 -5.80 10.74
C ASN A 98 -13.12 -4.74 9.63
N LEU A 99 -11.89 -4.59 9.10
CA LEU A 99 -11.56 -3.67 8.02
C LEU A 99 -12.04 -4.27 6.70
N ASN A 100 -13.28 -3.95 6.30
CA ASN A 100 -13.84 -4.26 4.98
C ASN A 100 -13.70 -3.06 4.03
#